data_AF-A0A067N169-F1
#
_entry.id   AF-A0A067N169-F1
#
_cell.length_a   1.000
_cell.length_b   1.000
_cell.length_c   1.000
_cell.angle_alpha   90.00
_cell.angle_beta   90.00
_cell.angle_gamma   90.00
#
_symmetry.space_group_name_H-M   'P 1'
#
loop_
_entity.id
_entity.type
_entity.pdbx_description
1 polymer ?
#
loop_
_entity_poly.entity_id
_entity_poly.type
_entity_poly.pdbx_seq_one_letter_code
_entity_poly.pdbx_strand_id
1 'polypeptide(L)'
;MGRRPRSRVGNLGHYAKKRKIADSHDSNKESYPPASSHPPPAHTGDTINPPPSQPDCDRISITPASPPSQAQAPTECSPSEPVSNVINASSGASSNASPPTMMYKPPPTIEAATLALQDLKDILHPPRKSGAGYKDPKLDPYVRERLEKLRMFLWNYTDKDGDQKWMAASLRAAHAYEAGPWLAGRLRKWAHAFILDRSDIPKNLYKKRTASSP
;
A
#
# COMPACT_ATOMS: atom_id res chain seq x y z
N MET A 1 39.92 -9.84 -22.42
CA MET A 1 39.55 -9.06 -21.22
C MET A 1 39.06 -7.69 -21.65
N GLY A 2 37.74 -7.47 -21.70
CA GLY A 2 37.15 -6.18 -22.11
C GLY A 2 36.36 -5.56 -20.97
N ARG A 3 36.88 -4.48 -20.38
CA ARG A 3 36.18 -3.73 -19.32
C ARG A 3 35.02 -2.95 -19.96
N ARG A 4 33.80 -3.19 -19.49
CA ARG A 4 32.62 -2.40 -19.89
C ARG A 4 32.66 -1.01 -19.23
N PRO A 5 32.36 0.06 -19.97
CA PRO A 5 32.34 1.42 -19.42
C PRO A 5 31.16 1.60 -18.45
N ARG A 6 31.43 2.27 -17.33
CA ARG A 6 30.43 2.64 -16.32
C ARG A 6 29.51 3.71 -16.90
N SER A 7 28.23 3.37 -17.05
CA SER A 7 27.18 4.32 -17.43
C SER A 7 27.02 5.40 -16.36
N ARG A 8 26.97 6.63 -16.85
CA ARG A 8 26.94 7.90 -16.13
C ARG A 8 25.54 8.09 -15.52
N VAL A 9 25.46 8.13 -14.20
CA VAL A 9 24.23 8.47 -13.45
C VAL A 9 23.83 9.89 -13.81
N GLY A 10 22.75 10.03 -14.59
CA GLY A 10 22.19 11.31 -14.98
C GLY A 10 20.99 11.69 -14.12
N ASN A 11 21.01 12.94 -13.64
CA ASN A 11 19.86 13.77 -13.29
C ASN A 11 18.97 13.37 -12.11
N LEU A 12 19.43 13.74 -10.92
CA LEU A 12 18.57 14.05 -9.78
C LEU A 12 17.91 15.43 -10.03
N GLY A 13 16.81 15.43 -10.78
CA GLY A 13 16.05 16.61 -11.15
C GLY A 13 15.36 17.28 -9.95
N HIS A 14 15.49 18.60 -9.91
CA HIS A 14 14.93 19.56 -8.96
C HIS A 14 13.41 19.49 -8.74
N TYR A 15 12.96 18.79 -7.69
CA TYR A 15 11.57 18.91 -7.19
C TYR A 15 11.51 19.43 -5.75
N ALA A 16 12.05 20.63 -5.52
CA ALA A 16 11.78 21.41 -4.32
C ALA A 16 10.82 22.57 -4.68
N LYS A 17 9.56 22.25 -4.98
CA LYS A 17 8.52 23.27 -5.12
C LYS A 17 8.07 23.73 -3.74
N LYS A 18 8.56 24.92 -3.37
CA LYS A 18 8.13 25.73 -2.23
C LYS A 18 6.60 25.84 -2.21
N ARG A 19 5.93 25.21 -1.24
CA ARG A 19 4.57 25.61 -0.86
C ARG A 19 4.70 26.87 -0.02
N LYS A 20 4.31 28.01 -0.59
CA LYS A 20 4.03 29.23 0.18
C LYS A 20 2.90 28.90 1.14
N ILE A 21 3.19 28.94 2.44
CA ILE A 21 2.17 29.03 3.48
C ILE A 21 1.59 30.43 3.32
N ALA A 22 0.38 30.51 2.77
CA ALA A 22 -0.40 31.72 2.87
C ALA A 22 -0.99 31.72 4.29
N ASP A 23 -0.45 32.59 5.14
CA ASP A 23 -1.16 33.11 6.30
C ASP A 23 -2.53 33.63 5.82
N SER A 24 -3.59 32.99 6.29
CA SER A 24 -4.96 33.43 6.06
C SER A 24 -5.62 33.62 7.41
N HIS A 25 -5.61 34.89 7.80
CA HIS A 25 -6.68 35.62 8.47
C HIS A 25 -7.30 34.99 9.72
N ASP A 26 -6.76 35.40 10.87
CA ASP A 26 -7.56 35.71 12.05
C ASP A 26 -8.61 36.77 11.69
N SER A 27 -9.89 36.40 11.80
CA SER A 27 -11.01 37.34 11.88
C SER A 27 -12.09 36.71 12.73
N ASN A 28 -11.91 36.94 14.03
CA ASN A 28 -12.94 37.20 15.02
C ASN A 28 -14.24 37.81 14.43
N LYS A 29 -15.36 37.46 15.10
CA LYS A 29 -16.73 38.03 15.05
C LYS A 29 -17.70 37.44 14.01
N GLU A 30 -18.79 36.85 14.49
CA GLU A 30 -20.08 37.54 14.65
C GLU A 30 -21.22 36.50 14.87
N SER A 31 -22.08 36.81 15.83
CA SER A 31 -23.36 36.20 16.21
C SER A 31 -24.14 35.42 15.14
N TYR A 32 -24.51 34.18 15.48
CA TYR A 32 -25.64 33.49 14.84
C TYR A 32 -26.98 34.05 15.36
N PRO A 33 -27.91 34.48 14.50
CA PRO A 33 -29.30 34.71 14.88
C PRO A 33 -30.07 33.37 15.02
N PRO A 34 -31.17 33.33 15.80
CA PRO A 34 -32.00 32.14 15.92
C PRO A 34 -32.74 31.80 14.62
N ALA A 35 -32.89 30.50 14.38
CA ALA A 35 -33.49 29.91 13.20
C ALA A 35 -34.91 30.44 12.91
N SER A 36 -35.06 31.12 11.77
CA SER A 36 -36.37 31.41 11.18
C SER A 36 -36.80 30.21 10.34
N SER A 37 -37.90 29.58 10.76
CA SER A 37 -38.60 28.52 10.07
C SER A 37 -39.21 29.03 8.77
N HIS A 38 -38.56 28.74 7.64
CA HIS A 38 -39.15 28.91 6.31
C HIS A 38 -39.64 27.55 5.75
N PRO A 39 -40.90 27.46 5.27
CA PRO A 39 -41.38 26.29 4.54
C PRO A 39 -40.75 26.20 3.14
N PRO A 40 -40.66 25.00 2.56
CA PRO A 40 -40.05 24.80 1.24
C PRO A 40 -40.94 25.34 0.12
N PRO A 41 -40.38 26.06 -0.89
CA PRO A 41 -41.13 26.42 -2.08
C PRO A 41 -41.22 25.22 -3.03
N ALA A 42 -42.46 24.92 -3.44
CA ALA A 42 -42.73 24.03 -4.56
C ALA A 42 -42.34 24.73 -5.87
N HIS A 43 -41.36 24.18 -6.58
CA HIS A 43 -41.06 24.57 -7.96
C HIS A 43 -41.00 23.34 -8.85
N THR A 44 -42.10 23.13 -9.56
CA THR A 44 -42.18 22.53 -10.88
C THR A 44 -41.34 23.35 -11.87
N GLY A 45 -40.52 22.69 -12.67
CA GLY A 45 -39.76 23.35 -13.72
C GLY A 45 -38.88 22.39 -14.49
N ASP A 46 -39.48 21.67 -15.43
CA ASP A 46 -38.79 21.01 -16.54
C ASP A 46 -37.82 21.99 -17.20
N THR A 47 -36.52 21.83 -16.92
CA THR A 47 -35.45 22.50 -17.66
C THR A 47 -34.70 21.43 -18.41
N ILE A 48 -35.13 21.23 -19.66
CA ILE A 48 -34.42 20.46 -20.68
C ILE A 48 -33.07 21.16 -20.89
N ASN A 49 -32.03 20.63 -20.27
CA ASN A 49 -30.66 21.03 -20.57
C ASN A 49 -30.27 20.44 -21.93
N PRO A 50 -29.88 21.27 -22.93
CA PRO A 50 -29.32 20.75 -24.16
C PRO A 50 -27.96 20.08 -23.89
N PRO A 51 -27.61 19.03 -24.65
CA PRO A 51 -26.34 18.33 -24.51
C PRO A 51 -25.18 19.28 -24.86
N PRO A 52 -24.07 19.27 -24.09
CA PRO A 52 -22.90 20.08 -24.40
C PRO A 52 -22.25 19.57 -25.69
N SER A 53 -22.12 20.48 -26.67
CA SER A 53 -21.36 20.29 -27.90
C SER A 53 -19.94 19.81 -27.56
N GLN A 54 -19.60 18.63 -28.08
CA GLN A 54 -18.26 18.07 -28.01
C GLN A 54 -17.30 18.98 -28.79
N PRO A 55 -16.17 19.43 -28.22
CA PRO A 55 -15.07 19.94 -29.01
C PRO A 55 -14.47 18.76 -29.79
N ASP A 56 -14.45 18.88 -31.11
CA ASP A 56 -13.66 18.03 -32.01
C ASP A 56 -12.20 18.11 -31.57
N CYS A 57 -11.74 17.09 -30.85
CA CYS A 57 -10.34 16.89 -30.59
C CYS A 57 -9.75 16.28 -31.85
N ASP A 58 -8.94 17.06 -32.56
CA ASP A 58 -8.13 16.62 -33.67
C ASP A 58 -7.51 15.24 -33.39
N ARG A 59 -7.92 14.31 -34.24
CA ARG A 59 -7.47 12.92 -34.34
C ARG A 59 -5.99 12.90 -34.69
N ILE A 60 -5.13 13.01 -33.67
CA ILE A 60 -3.69 12.76 -33.82
C ILE A 60 -3.56 11.27 -34.14
N SER A 61 -3.36 10.96 -35.42
CA SER A 61 -3.09 9.61 -35.90
C SER A 61 -1.71 9.18 -35.40
N ILE A 62 -1.67 8.54 -34.23
CA ILE A 62 -0.46 7.91 -33.72
C ILE A 62 -0.25 6.63 -34.54
N THR A 63 0.73 6.68 -35.42
CA THR A 63 1.27 5.54 -36.15
C THR A 63 1.73 4.46 -35.15
N PRO A 64 1.26 3.20 -35.27
CA PRO A 64 1.76 2.10 -34.46
C PRO A 64 3.18 1.76 -34.90
N ALA A 65 4.16 2.03 -34.03
CA ALA A 65 5.51 1.51 -34.18
C ALA A 65 5.50 -0.01 -33.97
N SER A 66 5.88 -0.74 -35.02
CA SER A 66 6.01 -2.20 -35.05
C SER A 66 6.83 -2.74 -33.87
N PRO A 67 6.40 -3.86 -33.25
CA PRO A 67 7.23 -4.59 -32.30
C PRO A 67 8.40 -5.26 -33.02
N PRO A 68 9.64 -5.19 -32.49
CA PRO A 68 10.73 -6.00 -33.00
C PRO A 68 10.46 -7.49 -32.76
N SER A 69 10.55 -8.20 -33.87
CA SER A 69 10.47 -9.63 -34.04
C SER A 69 11.38 -10.41 -33.08
N GLN A 70 10.89 -11.59 -32.73
CA GLN A 70 11.47 -12.64 -31.89
C GLN A 70 12.93 -12.98 -32.22
N ALA A 71 13.72 -13.24 -31.17
CA ALA A 71 14.92 -14.08 -31.25
C ALA A 71 14.97 -15.02 -30.04
N GLN A 72 14.41 -16.21 -30.25
CA GLN A 72 14.95 -17.54 -29.95
C GLN A 72 15.62 -17.80 -28.58
N ALA A 73 15.00 -18.70 -27.82
CA ALA A 73 15.69 -19.67 -26.96
C ALA A 73 16.53 -20.63 -27.84
N PRO A 74 17.64 -21.19 -27.36
CA PRO A 74 17.62 -22.38 -26.50
C PRO A 74 18.65 -22.28 -25.35
N THR A 75 18.57 -23.09 -24.29
CA THR A 75 19.51 -24.21 -24.08
C THR A 75 19.04 -25.02 -22.88
N GLU A 76 19.06 -26.33 -23.10
CA GLU A 76 18.73 -27.45 -22.23
C GLU A 76 19.60 -27.60 -20.97
N CYS A 77 18.98 -28.31 -20.02
CA CYS A 77 19.52 -29.22 -19.00
C CYS A 77 21.04 -29.38 -18.84
N SER A 78 21.49 -29.19 -17.59
CA SER A 78 22.52 -30.07 -17.01
C SER A 78 22.33 -30.24 -15.51
N PRO A 79 22.10 -31.48 -15.02
CA PRO A 79 22.19 -31.82 -13.61
C PRO A 79 23.64 -32.19 -13.27
N SER A 80 24.24 -31.51 -12.30
CA SER A 80 25.54 -31.88 -11.74
C SER A 80 25.37 -32.46 -10.35
N GLU A 81 25.92 -33.65 -10.22
CA GLU A 81 26.01 -34.62 -9.12
C GLU A 81 26.32 -34.08 -7.70
N PRO A 82 26.04 -34.92 -6.67
CA PRO A 82 26.26 -34.60 -5.26
C PRO A 82 27.72 -34.84 -4.83
N VAL A 83 28.39 -33.80 -4.33
CA VAL A 83 29.68 -33.95 -3.62
C VAL A 83 29.42 -34.33 -2.17
N SER A 84 29.68 -35.59 -1.86
CA SER A 84 29.79 -36.12 -0.49
C SER A 84 30.96 -35.43 0.20
N ASN A 85 30.71 -34.73 1.32
CA ASN A 85 31.77 -34.19 2.15
C ASN A 85 31.77 -34.81 3.54
N VAL A 86 32.95 -35.30 3.89
CA VAL A 86 33.23 -36.22 4.97
C VAL A 86 33.26 -35.49 6.31
N ILE A 87 32.61 -36.15 7.27
CA ILE A 87 32.48 -35.91 8.70
C ILE A 87 33.82 -35.51 9.35
N ASN A 88 33.86 -34.39 10.08
CA ASN A 88 34.85 -34.15 11.13
C ASN A 88 34.12 -33.83 12.44
N ALA A 89 34.19 -34.78 13.37
CA ALA A 89 33.58 -34.70 14.68
C ALA A 89 34.54 -33.99 15.64
N SER A 90 34.18 -32.77 16.05
CA SER A 90 34.71 -32.14 17.26
C SER A 90 33.54 -31.84 18.19
N SER A 91 33.47 -32.66 19.24
CA SER A 91 32.55 -32.59 20.35
C SER A 91 32.65 -31.25 21.08
N GLY A 92 31.62 -30.43 20.90
CA GLY A 92 31.25 -29.35 21.81
C GLY A 92 29.74 -29.29 21.83
N ALA A 93 29.13 -29.48 23.01
CA ALA A 93 27.69 -29.54 23.21
C ALA A 93 27.01 -28.25 22.71
N SER A 94 26.63 -28.28 21.43
CA SER A 94 25.94 -27.20 20.74
C SER A 94 24.50 -27.67 20.58
N SER A 95 23.59 -27.02 21.30
CA SER A 95 22.15 -27.29 21.23
C SER A 95 21.73 -27.42 19.77
N ASN A 96 21.25 -28.60 19.38
CA ASN A 96 20.74 -28.93 18.05
C ASN A 96 19.54 -28.03 17.69
N ALA A 97 19.81 -26.79 17.33
CA ALA A 97 18.85 -25.89 16.74
C ALA A 97 18.55 -26.45 15.35
N SER A 98 17.44 -27.19 15.24
CA SER A 98 16.94 -27.63 13.94
C SER A 98 16.93 -26.44 12.99
N PRO A 99 17.48 -26.58 11.77
CA PRO A 99 17.55 -25.48 10.82
C PRO A 99 16.14 -24.92 10.66
N PRO A 100 15.95 -23.59 10.76
CA PRO A 100 14.63 -22.99 10.73
C PRO A 100 13.98 -23.33 9.40
N THR A 101 13.07 -24.30 9.42
CA THR A 101 12.29 -24.70 8.26
C THR A 101 11.56 -23.45 7.80
N MET A 102 11.94 -22.90 6.65
CA MET A 102 11.30 -21.74 6.05
C MET A 102 9.93 -22.19 5.54
N MET A 103 8.99 -22.33 6.47
CA MET A 103 7.65 -22.79 6.23
C MET A 103 6.96 -21.78 5.30
N TYR A 104 6.79 -22.19 4.05
CA TYR A 104 6.08 -21.40 3.05
C TYR A 104 4.66 -21.15 3.55
N LYS A 105 4.28 -19.86 3.67
CA LYS A 105 2.91 -19.46 3.97
C LYS A 105 2.23 -19.11 2.65
N PRO A 106 1.22 -19.90 2.21
CA PRO A 106 0.50 -19.58 0.99
C PRO A 106 -0.22 -18.23 1.15
N PRO A 107 -0.47 -17.52 0.05
CA PRO A 107 -1.27 -16.29 0.09
C PRO A 107 -2.66 -16.58 0.66
N PRO A 108 -3.28 -15.62 1.37
CA PRO A 108 -4.63 -15.78 1.89
C PRO A 108 -5.66 -15.82 0.74
N THR A 109 -6.82 -16.41 1.01
CA THR A 109 -7.94 -16.38 0.05
C THR A 109 -8.43 -14.94 -0.17
N ILE A 110 -8.94 -14.67 -1.38
CA ILE A 110 -9.45 -13.33 -1.76
C ILE A 110 -10.61 -12.90 -0.85
N GLU A 111 -11.49 -13.83 -0.48
CA GLU A 111 -12.60 -13.56 0.45
C GLU A 111 -12.11 -13.14 1.83
N ALA A 112 -11.14 -13.87 2.40
CA ALA A 112 -10.57 -13.52 3.71
C ALA A 112 -9.85 -12.16 3.68
N ALA A 113 -9.16 -11.84 2.59
CA ALA A 113 -8.55 -10.54 2.36
C ALA A 113 -9.57 -9.41 2.18
N THR A 114 -10.71 -9.69 1.55
CA THR A 114 -11.80 -8.71 1.35
C THR A 114 -12.48 -8.38 2.67
N LEU A 115 -12.79 -9.39 3.49
CA LEU A 115 -13.30 -9.19 4.85
C LEU A 115 -12.29 -8.38 5.69
N ALA A 116 -11.00 -8.73 5.61
CA ALA A 116 -9.93 -8.01 6.31
C ALA A 116 -9.88 -6.53 5.92
N LEU A 117 -10.05 -6.24 4.64
CA LEU A 117 -10.05 -4.88 4.10
C LEU A 117 -11.25 -4.08 4.62
N GLN A 118 -12.41 -4.71 4.76
CA GLN A 118 -13.58 -4.09 5.38
C GLN A 118 -13.32 -3.78 6.86
N ASP A 119 -12.83 -4.76 7.63
CA ASP A 119 -12.48 -4.57 9.05
C ASP A 119 -11.47 -3.42 9.23
N LEU A 120 -10.46 -3.31 8.36
CA LEU A 120 -9.52 -2.19 8.38
C LEU A 120 -10.17 -0.84 8.11
N LYS A 121 -11.15 -0.77 7.21
CA LYS A 121 -11.89 0.47 6.95
C LYS A 121 -12.66 0.90 8.19
N ASP A 122 -13.29 -0.04 8.89
CA ASP A 122 -14.05 0.23 10.11
C ASP A 122 -13.14 0.65 11.27
N ILE A 123 -11.95 0.06 11.40
CA ILE A 123 -10.94 0.45 12.40
C ILE A 123 -10.37 1.85 12.11
N LEU A 124 -10.04 2.14 10.85
CA LEU A 124 -9.43 3.42 10.46
C LEU A 124 -10.45 4.57 10.44
N HIS A 125 -11.70 4.28 10.09
CA HIS A 125 -12.77 5.25 9.87
C HIS A 125 -14.08 4.78 10.55
N PRO A 126 -14.11 4.70 11.89
CA PRO A 126 -15.31 4.24 12.60
C PRO A 126 -16.48 5.22 12.37
N PRO A 127 -17.68 4.73 12.03
CA PRO A 127 -18.84 5.58 11.75
C PRO A 127 -19.32 6.34 13.00
N ARG A 128 -19.86 7.54 12.81
CA ARG A 128 -20.51 8.31 13.89
C ARG A 128 -21.91 7.75 14.19
N LYS A 129 -22.34 7.86 15.46
CA LYS A 129 -23.70 7.48 15.89
C LYS A 129 -24.82 8.32 15.23
N SER A 130 -24.47 9.51 14.75
CA SER A 130 -25.39 10.45 14.08
C SER A 130 -25.56 10.16 12.58
N GLY A 131 -24.93 9.11 12.04
CA GLY A 131 -24.98 8.73 10.63
C GLY A 131 -24.00 9.49 9.73
N ALA A 132 -23.78 10.80 9.95
CA ALA A 132 -22.88 11.60 9.13
C ALA A 132 -21.45 11.66 9.69
N GLY A 133 -20.46 11.28 8.86
CA GLY A 133 -19.03 11.44 9.12
C GLY A 133 -18.39 10.34 10.00
N TYR A 134 -17.07 10.45 10.19
CA TYR A 134 -16.26 9.48 10.93
C TYR A 134 -15.80 10.03 12.29
N LYS A 135 -15.64 9.15 13.27
CA LYS A 135 -15.00 9.47 14.55
C LYS A 135 -13.49 9.38 14.40
N ASP A 136 -12.77 10.16 15.20
CA ASP A 136 -11.33 9.92 15.36
C ASP A 136 -11.13 8.60 16.12
N PRO A 137 -10.43 7.61 15.55
CA PRO A 137 -10.23 6.33 16.20
C PRO A 137 -9.23 6.40 17.38
N LYS A 138 -8.60 7.56 17.64
CA LYS A 138 -7.61 7.76 18.74
C LYS A 138 -6.48 6.73 18.70
N LEU A 139 -6.12 6.27 17.50
CA LEU A 139 -5.01 5.35 17.28
C LEU A 139 -3.68 6.10 17.37
N ASP A 140 -2.64 5.40 17.83
CA ASP A 140 -1.27 5.90 17.75
C ASP A 140 -0.96 6.24 16.28
N PRO A 141 -0.43 7.45 15.96
CA PRO A 141 -0.20 7.87 14.59
C PRO A 141 0.60 6.85 13.76
N TYR A 142 1.56 6.20 14.39
CA TYR A 142 2.39 5.18 13.76
C TYR A 142 1.64 3.85 13.50
N VAL A 143 0.74 3.46 14.41
CA VAL A 143 -0.15 2.31 14.18
C VAL A 143 -1.12 2.61 13.04
N ARG A 144 -1.70 3.82 13.02
CA ARG A 144 -2.59 4.30 11.95
C ARG A 144 -1.89 4.25 10.59
N GLU A 145 -0.67 4.76 10.49
CA GLU A 145 0.12 4.74 9.26
C GLU A 145 0.34 3.30 8.74
N ARG A 146 0.63 2.36 9.63
CA ARG A 146 0.80 0.94 9.26
C ARG A 146 -0.51 0.31 8.78
N LEU A 147 -1.63 0.62 9.43
CA LEU A 147 -2.94 0.13 9.02
C LEU A 147 -3.38 0.70 7.66
N GLU A 148 -3.06 1.95 7.36
CA GLU A 148 -3.29 2.52 6.02
C GLU A 148 -2.45 1.82 4.94
N LYS A 149 -1.16 1.55 5.23
CA LYS A 149 -0.31 0.76 4.31
C LYS A 149 -0.87 -0.64 4.09
N LEU A 150 -1.39 -1.27 5.14
CA LEU A 150 -2.03 -2.57 5.08
C LEU A 150 -3.31 -2.56 4.25
N ARG A 151 -4.15 -1.52 4.44
CA ARG A 151 -5.37 -1.28 3.67
C ARG A 151 -5.06 -1.10 2.19
N MET A 152 -4.07 -0.28 1.84
CA MET A 152 -3.62 -0.07 0.46
C MET A 152 -3.14 -1.37 -0.18
N PHE A 153 -2.37 -2.17 0.57
CA PHE A 153 -1.92 -3.47 0.10
C PHE A 153 -3.08 -4.44 -0.16
N LEU A 154 -4.00 -4.60 0.79
CA LEU A 154 -5.14 -5.50 0.63
C LEU A 154 -6.06 -5.03 -0.50
N TRP A 155 -6.27 -3.72 -0.65
CA TRP A 155 -7.01 -3.15 -1.78
C TRP A 155 -6.43 -3.59 -3.12
N ASN A 156 -5.11 -3.41 -3.32
CA ASN A 156 -4.42 -3.84 -4.54
C ASN A 156 -4.49 -5.35 -4.79
N TYR A 157 -4.61 -6.16 -3.74
CA TYR A 157 -4.69 -7.62 -3.84
C TYR A 157 -6.10 -8.11 -4.19
N THR A 158 -7.13 -7.46 -3.65
CA THR A 158 -8.54 -7.82 -3.88
C THR A 158 -9.12 -7.21 -5.15
N ASP A 159 -8.42 -6.25 -5.76
CA ASP A 159 -8.85 -5.59 -6.98
C ASP A 159 -8.93 -6.58 -8.15
N LYS A 160 -10.03 -6.56 -8.89
CA LYS A 160 -10.29 -7.50 -10.00
C LYS A 160 -9.44 -7.15 -11.22
N ASP A 161 -9.18 -5.87 -11.42
CA ASP A 161 -8.42 -5.33 -12.55
C ASP A 161 -6.91 -5.28 -12.26
N GLY A 162 -6.52 -5.53 -11.01
CA GLY A 162 -5.15 -5.47 -10.53
C GLY A 162 -4.39 -6.79 -10.64
N ASP A 163 -3.09 -6.73 -10.30
CA ASP A 163 -2.28 -7.92 -10.09
C ASP A 163 -2.78 -8.67 -8.84
N GLN A 164 -3.70 -9.63 -9.01
CA GLN A 164 -4.17 -10.56 -7.96
C GLN A 164 -3.05 -11.46 -7.39
N LYS A 165 -1.79 -11.16 -7.69
CA LYS A 165 -0.62 -11.83 -7.17
C LYS A 165 -0.18 -11.12 -5.89
N TRP A 166 -0.31 -11.82 -4.76
CA TRP A 166 0.08 -11.36 -3.43
C TRP A 166 1.44 -10.65 -3.37
N MET A 167 2.44 -11.17 -4.10
CA MET A 167 3.76 -10.56 -4.19
C MET A 167 3.74 -9.21 -4.93
N ALA A 168 3.13 -9.16 -6.10
CA ALA A 168 3.05 -7.95 -6.92
C ALA A 168 2.25 -6.84 -6.21
N ALA A 169 1.09 -7.19 -5.64
CA ALA A 169 0.28 -6.26 -4.85
C ALA A 169 1.07 -5.65 -3.68
N SER A 170 1.89 -6.46 -2.98
CA SER A 170 2.72 -5.98 -1.86
C SER A 170 3.84 -5.04 -2.31
N LEU A 171 4.45 -5.30 -3.47
CA LEU A 171 5.47 -4.43 -4.05
C LEU A 171 4.87 -3.12 -4.55
N ARG A 172 3.72 -3.19 -5.23
CA ARG A 172 2.97 -2.01 -5.69
C ARG A 172 2.59 -1.10 -4.53
N ALA A 173 2.08 -1.68 -3.44
CA ALA A 173 1.79 -0.94 -2.23
C ALA A 173 3.06 -0.30 -1.65
N ALA A 174 4.16 -1.06 -1.53
CA ALA A 174 5.42 -0.50 -1.02
C ALA A 174 5.93 0.67 -1.88
N HIS A 175 5.86 0.55 -3.21
CA HIS A 175 6.23 1.62 -4.15
C HIS A 175 5.35 2.86 -4.01
N ALA A 176 4.03 2.70 -3.76
CA ALA A 176 3.13 3.82 -3.50
C ALA A 176 3.49 4.62 -2.23
N TYR A 177 4.26 4.01 -1.31
CA TYR A 177 4.83 4.66 -0.14
C TYR A 177 6.33 4.96 -0.28
N GLU A 178 6.84 5.00 -1.52
CA GLU A 178 8.26 5.29 -1.84
C GLU A 178 9.25 4.39 -1.10
N ALA A 179 8.84 3.15 -0.82
CA ALA A 179 9.62 2.17 -0.07
C ALA A 179 9.95 0.94 -0.92
N GLY A 180 11.05 0.26 -0.55
CA GLY A 180 11.54 -0.89 -1.28
C GLY A 180 10.94 -2.25 -0.85
N PRO A 181 11.52 -3.36 -1.38
CA PRO A 181 11.07 -4.74 -1.11
C PRO A 181 11.02 -5.14 0.37
N TRP A 182 11.79 -4.48 1.22
CA TRP A 182 11.74 -4.69 2.67
C TRP A 182 10.35 -4.39 3.25
N LEU A 183 9.73 -3.27 2.86
CA LEU A 183 8.38 -2.93 3.31
C LEU A 183 7.36 -3.92 2.76
N ALA A 184 7.50 -4.34 1.50
CA ALA A 184 6.64 -5.37 0.91
C ALA A 184 6.68 -6.70 1.68
N GLY A 185 7.87 -7.12 2.13
CA GLY A 185 8.03 -8.28 3.02
C GLY A 185 7.33 -8.07 4.38
N ARG A 186 7.41 -6.86 4.93
CA ARG A 186 6.76 -6.52 6.20
C ARG A 186 5.24 -6.47 6.09
N LEU A 187 4.71 -5.90 5.00
CA LEU A 187 3.27 -5.84 4.71
C LEU A 187 2.66 -7.24 4.60
N ARG A 188 3.32 -8.17 3.90
CA ARG A 188 2.84 -9.56 3.83
C ARG A 188 2.78 -10.22 5.20
N LYS A 189 3.80 -10.03 6.04
CA LYS A 189 3.80 -10.57 7.42
C LYS A 189 2.66 -9.97 8.27
N TRP A 190 2.48 -8.66 8.22
CA TRP A 190 1.40 -7.98 8.94
C TRP A 190 0.02 -8.39 8.43
N ALA A 191 -0.16 -8.56 7.12
CA ALA A 191 -1.43 -8.97 6.56
C ALA A 191 -1.78 -10.40 6.95
N HIS A 192 -0.83 -11.32 6.93
CA HIS A 192 -1.07 -12.68 7.45
C HIS A 192 -1.46 -12.68 8.91
N ALA A 193 -0.76 -11.93 9.75
CA ALA A 193 -1.08 -11.81 11.17
C ALA A 193 -2.49 -11.25 11.38
N PHE A 194 -2.83 -10.15 10.69
CA PHE A 194 -4.13 -9.51 10.79
C PHE A 194 -5.28 -10.36 10.21
N ILE A 195 -5.03 -11.17 9.18
CA ILE A 195 -6.02 -12.11 8.62
C ILE A 195 -6.27 -13.28 9.55
N LEU A 196 -5.23 -13.76 10.22
CA LEU A 196 -5.36 -14.83 11.20
C LEU A 196 -6.02 -14.36 12.50
N ASP A 197 -5.66 -13.16 12.96
CA ASP A 197 -6.17 -12.54 14.18
C ASP A 197 -6.40 -11.04 13.96
N ARG A 198 -7.68 -10.63 13.97
CA ARG A 198 -8.09 -9.22 13.80
C ARG A 198 -7.61 -8.32 14.92
N SER A 199 -7.28 -8.88 16.09
CA SER A 199 -6.77 -8.14 17.23
C SER A 199 -5.25 -7.95 17.19
N ASP A 200 -4.53 -8.69 16.34
CA ASP A 200 -3.07 -8.60 16.21
C ASP A 200 -2.64 -7.43 15.30
N ILE A 201 -2.87 -6.22 15.81
CA ILE A 201 -2.50 -4.98 15.15
C ILE A 201 -0.98 -4.77 15.23
N PRO A 202 -0.30 -4.31 14.16
CA PRO A 202 1.14 -4.04 14.16
C PRO A 202 1.62 -3.09 15.28
N LYS A 203 2.04 -3.64 16.42
CA LYS A 203 2.45 -2.86 17.59
C LYS A 203 3.73 -2.06 17.35
N ASN A 204 3.76 -0.84 17.88
CA ASN A 204 4.95 0.01 17.85
C ASN A 204 5.98 -0.51 18.87
N LEU A 205 7.05 -1.15 18.38
CA LEU A 205 8.12 -1.67 19.24
C LEU A 205 8.99 -0.55 19.86
N TYR A 206 8.90 0.69 19.35
CA TYR A 206 9.74 1.80 19.79
C TYR A 206 9.28 2.47 21.10
N LYS A 207 8.09 2.17 21.63
CA LYS A 207 7.60 2.76 22.89
C LYS A 207 8.13 2.08 24.16
N LYS A 208 9.01 1.06 24.07
CA LYS A 208 9.55 0.35 25.24
C LYS A 208 10.99 0.76 25.58
N ARG A 209 11.19 2.04 25.91
CA ARG A 209 12.34 2.53 26.70
C ARG A 209 11.90 3.63 27.64
N THR A 210 10.97 3.34 28.54
CA THR A 210 10.95 4.06 29.81
C THR A 210 11.88 3.32 30.73
N ALA A 211 13.10 3.84 30.86
CA ALA A 211 14.01 3.48 31.92
C ALA A 211 13.30 3.72 33.26
N SER A 212 12.78 2.65 33.87
CA SER A 212 12.40 2.63 35.27
C SER A 212 13.24 1.56 35.95
N SER A 213 14.44 1.93 36.36
CA SER A 213 14.91 1.50 37.67
C SER A 213 15.87 2.52 38.26
N PRO A 214 15.71 2.80 39.56
CA PRO A 214 16.31 3.91 40.31
C PRO A 214 17.82 3.83 40.45
#